data_AF-A0A1V4TXJ9-F1
#
_entry.id   AF-A0A1V4TXJ9-F1
#
_cell.length_a   1.000
_cell.length_b   1.000
_cell.length_c   1.000
_cell.angle_alpha   90.00
_cell.angle_beta   90.00
_cell.angle_gamma   90.00
#
_symmetry.space_group_name_H-M   'P 1'
#
loop_
_entity.id
_entity.type
_entity.pdbx_description
1 polymer ?
#
loop_
_entity_poly.entity_id
_entity_poly.type
_entity_poly.pdbx_seq_one_letter_code
_entity_poly.pdbx_strand_id
1 'polypeptide(L)' 'MAERMKCEKCGKDAIGFQGFGCCAEYVCADHADKAVLDLKPGQRKISGECVFERFG' A
#
# COMPACT_ATOMS: atom_id res chain seq x y z
N MET A 1 10.50 -15.97 -0.74
CA MET A 1 9.08 -16.13 -0.37
C MET A 1 8.62 -14.76 0.08
N ALA A 2 7.97 -13.97 -0.78
CA ALA A 2 7.42 -12.69 -0.34
C ALA A 2 6.25 -13.02 0.58
N GLU A 3 6.47 -12.90 1.88
CA GLU A 3 5.42 -12.90 2.89
C GLU A 3 4.33 -11.95 2.44
N ARG A 4 3.19 -12.50 1.99
CA ARG A 4 2.04 -11.69 1.55
C ARG A 4 1.54 -10.93 2.76
N MET A 5 1.90 -9.65 2.81
CA MET A 5 1.45 -8.73 3.83
C MET A 5 -0.08 -8.69 3.81
N LYS A 6 -0.69 -8.66 4.99
CA LYS A 6 -2.15 -8.58 5.12
C LYS A 6 -2.56 -7.14 5.35
N CYS A 7 -3.72 -6.79 4.85
CA CYS A 7 -4.32 -5.49 5.09
C CYS A 7 -4.62 -5.34 6.58
N GLU A 8 -4.13 -4.26 7.19
CA GLU A 8 -4.29 -4.04 8.63
C GLU A 8 -5.73 -3.67 9.02
N LYS A 9 -6.56 -3.26 8.05
CA LYS A 9 -7.99 -2.95 8.27
C LYS A 9 -8.87 -4.20 8.30
N CYS A 10 -8.61 -5.19 7.44
CA CYS A 10 -9.53 -6.31 7.21
C CYS A 10 -8.89 -7.69 7.12
N GLY A 11 -7.56 -7.79 7.14
CA GLY A 11 -6.83 -9.06 7.10
C GLY A 11 -6.78 -9.76 5.74
N LYS A 12 -7.34 -9.17 4.68
CA LYS A 12 -7.19 -9.65 3.28
C LYS A 12 -5.74 -9.48 2.80
N ASP A 13 -5.37 -10.12 1.69
CA ASP A 13 -4.07 -9.86 1.05
C ASP A 13 -3.91 -8.36 0.74
N ALA A 14 -2.85 -7.75 1.25
CA ALA A 14 -2.48 -6.39 0.93
C ALA A 14 -1.97 -6.34 -0.51
N ILE A 15 -2.44 -5.35 -1.25
CA ILE A 15 -1.99 -5.06 -2.61
C ILE A 15 -0.86 -4.04 -2.63
N GLY A 16 -0.56 -3.44 -1.48
CA GLY A 16 0.37 -2.34 -1.37
C GLY A 16 0.50 -1.82 0.06
N PHE A 17 1.29 -0.77 0.16
CA PHE A 17 1.60 -0.03 1.36
C PHE A 17 1.31 1.45 1.13
N GLN A 18 0.76 2.10 2.15
CA GLN A 18 0.59 3.54 2.16
C GLN A 18 1.06 4.11 3.49
N GLY A 19 1.84 5.18 3.43
CA GLY A 19 2.30 5.95 4.56
C GLY A 19 2.05 7.43 4.33
N PHE A 20 1.60 8.12 5.37
CA PHE A 20 1.26 9.55 5.35
C PHE A 20 2.10 10.30 6.38
N GLY A 21 3.42 10.13 6.34
CA GLY A 21 4.39 10.75 7.25
C GLY A 21 4.34 10.21 8.69
N CYS A 22 3.19 10.36 9.36
CA CYS A 22 2.97 9.99 10.75
C CYS A 22 2.51 8.54 10.94
N CYS A 23 1.86 7.95 9.93
CA CYS A 23 1.32 6.60 10.00
C CYS A 23 1.60 5.85 8.70
N ALA A 24 1.71 4.53 8.80
CA ALA A 24 2.03 3.64 7.70
C ALA A 24 1.23 2.36 7.88
N GLU A 25 0.58 1.91 6.82
CA GLU A 25 -0.27 0.73 6.86
C GLU A 25 -0.26 -0.07 5.55
N TYR A 26 -0.39 -1.40 5.67
CA TYR A 26 -0.62 -2.29 4.55
C TYR A 26 -2.10 -2.34 4.18
N VAL A 27 -2.40 -2.23 2.89
CA VAL A 27 -3.77 -2.02 2.40
C VAL A 27 -4.12 -2.96 1.26
N CYS A 28 -5.33 -3.50 1.28
CA CYS A 28 -5.92 -4.26 0.16
C CYS A 28 -6.64 -3.32 -0.81
N ALA A 29 -7.08 -3.81 -1.97
CA ALA A 29 -7.73 -2.99 -3.01
C ALA A 29 -8.94 -2.16 -2.52
N ASP A 30 -9.70 -2.66 -1.54
CA ASP A 30 -10.81 -1.95 -0.91
C ASP A 30 -10.39 -0.79 0.01
N HIS A 31 -9.25 -0.94 0.72
CA HIS A 31 -8.80 0.00 1.74
C HIS A 31 -7.63 0.88 1.28
N ALA A 32 -7.06 0.56 0.12
CA ALA A 32 -5.96 1.29 -0.47
C ALA A 32 -6.42 2.66 -0.96
N ASP A 33 -5.61 3.66 -0.71
CA ASP A 33 -5.82 4.99 -1.25
C ASP A 33 -5.76 4.97 -2.78
N LYS A 34 -6.47 5.89 -3.42
CA LYS A 34 -6.44 6.03 -4.88
C LYS A 34 -5.03 6.17 -5.43
N ALA A 35 -4.12 6.78 -4.66
CA ALA A 35 -2.71 6.87 -5.03
C ALA A 35 -2.06 5.49 -5.20
N VAL A 36 -2.32 4.52 -4.32
CA VAL A 36 -1.82 3.13 -4.45
C VAL A 36 -2.54 2.40 -5.58
N LEU A 37 -3.82 2.70 -5.80
CA LEU A 37 -4.61 2.09 -6.87
C LEU A 37 -4.14 2.49 -8.27
N ASP A 38 -3.71 3.74 -8.42
CA ASP A 38 -3.21 4.32 -9.67
C ASP A 38 -1.77 3.86 -10.01
N LEU A 39 -1.02 3.38 -9.01
CA LEU A 39 0.32 2.82 -9.24
C LEU A 39 0.27 1.52 -10.01
N LYS A 40 1.32 1.27 -10.79
CA LYS A 40 1.54 -0.03 -11.42
C LYS A 40 2.00 -1.07 -10.39
N PRO A 41 1.72 -2.37 -10.58
CA PRO A 41 2.24 -3.41 -9.70
C PRO A 41 3.78 -3.38 -9.68
N GLY A 42 4.39 -3.35 -8.48
CA GLY A 42 5.82 -3.18 -8.28
C GLY A 42 6.30 -1.72 -8.31
N GLN A 43 5.40 -0.74 -8.43
CA GLN A 43 5.76 0.67 -8.44
C GLN A 43 5.63 1.30 -7.06
N ARG A 44 6.61 2.14 -6.71
CA ARG A 44 6.60 2.99 -5.52
C ARG A 44 6.61 4.46 -5.94
N LYS A 45 5.82 5.27 -5.24
CA LYS A 45 5.75 6.73 -5.39
C LYS A 45 5.88 7.38 -4.02
N ILE A 46 6.77 8.35 -3.93
CA ILE A 46 7.00 9.13 -2.71
C ILE A 46 6.64 10.57 -3.04
N SER A 47 5.78 11.17 -2.23
CA SER A 47 5.29 12.53 -2.39
C SER A 47 5.46 13.28 -1.08
N GLY A 48 6.61 13.93 -0.92
CA GLY A 48 7.00 14.56 0.35
C GLY A 48 7.13 13.52 1.46
N GLU A 49 6.33 13.67 2.51
CA GLU A 49 6.25 12.74 3.64
C GLU A 49 5.35 11.51 3.37
N CYS A 50 4.61 11.49 2.26
CA CYS A 50 3.74 10.38 1.90
C CYS A 50 4.47 9.35 1.04
N VAL A 51 4.32 8.07 1.35
CA VAL A 51 4.91 6.94 0.64
C VAL A 51 3.81 5.99 0.20
N PHE A 52 3.71 5.72 -1.09
CA PHE A 52 2.76 4.78 -1.65
C PHE A 52 3.52 3.73 -2.43
N GLU A 53 3.24 2.46 -2.18
CA GLU A 53 3.83 1.34 -2.91
C GLU A 53 2.75 0.35 -3.27
N ARG A 54 2.81 -0.17 -4.49
CA ARG A 54 1.95 -1.25 -4.93
C ARG A 54 2.77 -2.52 -5.12
N PHE A 55 2.35 -3.59 -4.46
CA PHE A 55 2.95 -4.90 -4.60
C PHE A 55 2.57 -5.50 -5.97
N GLY A 56 3.51 -6.22 -6.58
CA GLY A 56 3.38 -6.86 -7.89
C GLY A 56 3.40 -8.36 -7.81
#